data_AF-A0A640L0M9-F1
#
_entry.id   AF-A0A640L0M9-F1
#
_cell.length_a   1.000
_cell.length_b   1.000
_cell.length_c   1.000
_cell.angle_alpha   90.00
_cell.angle_beta   90.00
_cell.angle_gamma   90.00
#
_symmetry.space_group_name_H-M   'P 1'
#
loop_
_entity.id
_entity.type
_entity.pdbx_description
1 polymer ?
#
loop_
_entity_poly.entity_id
_entity_poly.type
_entity_poly.pdbx_seq_one_letter_code
_entity_poly.pdbx_strand_id
1 'polypeptide(L)'
;MTERNRFIRGMMSWVGFRQTYVEYERDERFAGETKYPLKKMIKFASDGIIAFSTKPLRIVMSLGLLSVLISIIVLLYTITVKIIGNGTQTGWASIMVAITFFSGIQLLGLGIVGQYIARIYDESKNRPIYIVKETINIDQEETALKKEKVNA
;
A
#
# COMPACT_ATOMS: atom_id res chain seq x y z
N MET A 1 17.49 -9.51 8.55
CA MET A 1 16.25 -8.83 8.11
C MET A 1 15.45 -9.78 7.24
N THR A 2 14.30 -10.24 7.72
CA THR A 2 13.45 -11.24 7.04
C THR A 2 12.25 -10.60 6.35
N GLU A 3 12.32 -9.31 6.02
CA GLU A 3 11.24 -8.61 5.33
C GLU A 3 11.09 -9.17 3.92
N ARG A 4 9.87 -9.57 3.53
CA ARG A 4 9.62 -10.15 2.20
C ARG A 4 9.42 -9.09 1.14
N ASN A 5 8.60 -8.10 1.45
CA ASN A 5 8.23 -7.01 0.55
C ASN A 5 9.29 -5.91 0.56
N ARG A 6 10.49 -6.24 0.05
CA ARG A 6 11.69 -5.39 0.16
C ARG A 6 11.65 -4.19 -0.78
N PHE A 7 11.64 -3.00 -0.22
CA PHE A 7 11.94 -1.76 -0.93
C PHE A 7 13.31 -1.25 -0.47
N ILE A 8 14.36 -1.70 -1.16
CA ILE A 8 15.77 -1.50 -0.77
C ILE A 8 16.13 -0.03 -0.56
N ARG A 9 15.61 0.86 -1.42
CA ARG A 9 15.90 2.30 -1.31
C ARG A 9 15.39 2.90 0.01
N GLY A 10 14.20 2.53 0.44
CA GLY A 10 13.63 2.97 1.71
C GLY A 10 14.25 2.26 2.91
N MET A 11 14.60 0.97 2.80
CA MET A 11 15.33 0.26 3.86
C MET A 11 16.67 0.94 4.13
N MET A 12 17.46 1.24 3.08
CA MET A 12 18.74 1.92 3.25
C MET A 12 18.58 3.29 3.91
N SER A 13 17.58 4.08 3.52
CA SER A 13 17.33 5.37 4.18
C SER A 13 16.85 5.21 5.63
N TRP A 14 16.07 4.16 5.93
CA TRP A 14 15.52 3.89 7.27
C TRP A 14 16.61 3.46 8.27
N VAL A 15 17.64 2.74 7.80
CA VAL A 15 18.74 2.24 8.65
C VAL A 15 19.54 3.38 9.32
N GLY A 16 19.60 4.58 8.73
CA GLY A 16 20.07 5.80 9.42
C GLY A 16 21.58 5.93 9.65
N PHE A 17 22.41 5.04 9.09
CA PHE A 17 23.88 5.17 9.14
C PHE A 17 24.40 6.31 8.26
N ARG A 18 25.72 6.60 8.36
CA ARG A 18 26.40 7.52 7.45
C ARG A 18 26.38 6.95 6.04
N GLN A 19 25.85 7.73 5.10
CA GLN A 19 25.72 7.35 3.69
C GLN A 19 26.56 8.30 2.84
N THR A 20 27.22 7.74 1.83
CA THR A 20 27.90 8.49 0.78
C THR A 20 27.63 7.80 -0.56
N TYR A 21 27.81 8.52 -1.66
CA TYR A 21 27.69 7.97 -3.01
C TYR A 21 29.00 8.22 -3.77
N VAL A 22 29.24 7.42 -4.80
CA VAL A 22 30.37 7.58 -5.73
C VAL A 22 29.78 7.92 -7.09
N GLU A 23 30.13 9.08 -7.62
CA GLU A 23 29.71 9.48 -8.95
C GLU A 23 30.51 8.70 -10.00
N TYR A 24 29.81 8.26 -11.04
CA TYR A 24 30.38 7.56 -12.17
C TYR A 24 29.66 8.04 -13.43
N GLU A 25 30.44 8.44 -14.42
CA GLU A 25 29.93 8.83 -15.72
C GLU A 25 29.76 7.59 -16.61
N ARG A 26 28.57 7.43 -17.17
CA ARG A 26 28.22 6.26 -17.99
C ARG A 26 27.81 6.71 -19.37
N ASP A 27 28.36 6.07 -20.40
CA ASP A 27 27.90 6.24 -21.77
C ASP A 27 26.42 5.90 -21.93
N GLU A 28 25.77 6.58 -22.87
CA GLU A 28 24.40 6.30 -23.25
C GLU A 28 24.24 4.85 -23.70
N ARG A 29 23.07 4.26 -23.44
CA ARG A 29 22.82 2.88 -23.84
C ARG A 29 22.81 2.79 -25.37
N PHE A 30 23.71 1.97 -25.90
CA PHE A 30 23.76 1.63 -27.32
C PHE A 30 22.45 0.98 -27.83
N ALA A 31 21.78 0.18 -26.98
CA ALA A 31 20.52 -0.46 -27.32
C ALA A 31 19.66 -0.78 -26.08
N GLY A 32 18.37 -1.02 -26.34
CA GLY A 32 17.40 -1.51 -25.37
C GLY A 32 16.51 -0.43 -24.76
N GLU A 33 15.37 -0.86 -24.24
CA GLU A 33 14.40 0.04 -23.61
C GLU A 33 14.71 0.26 -22.13
N THR A 34 14.25 1.40 -21.60
CA THR A 34 14.35 1.67 -20.17
C THR A 34 13.57 0.64 -19.37
N LYS A 35 14.24 0.05 -18.37
CA LYS A 35 13.56 -0.82 -17.39
C LYS A 35 12.66 -0.04 -16.43
N TYR A 36 12.73 1.30 -16.46
CA TYR A 36 11.99 2.21 -15.58
C TYR A 36 11.13 3.23 -16.36
N PRO A 37 10.10 2.80 -17.10
CA PRO A 37 9.11 3.71 -17.64
C PRO A 37 8.26 4.32 -16.52
N LEU A 38 7.61 5.46 -16.78
CA LEU A 38 6.81 6.21 -15.82
C LEU A 38 5.81 5.34 -15.02
N LYS A 39 5.11 4.43 -15.71
CA LYS A 39 4.17 3.49 -15.07
C LYS A 39 4.81 2.60 -14.00
N LYS A 40 6.03 2.10 -14.26
CA LYS A 40 6.77 1.29 -13.28
C LYS A 40 7.29 2.15 -12.14
N MET A 41 7.66 3.40 -12.41
CA MET A 41 8.10 4.34 -11.37
C MET A 41 6.96 4.73 -10.42
N ILE A 42 5.75 4.99 -10.94
CA ILE A 42 4.57 5.25 -10.10
C ILE A 42 4.25 4.05 -9.23
N LYS A 43 4.22 2.84 -9.82
CA LYS A 43 4.02 1.61 -9.05
C LYS A 43 5.07 1.46 -7.95
N PHE A 44 6.34 1.65 -8.28
CA PHE A 44 7.45 1.56 -7.34
C PHE A 44 7.36 2.59 -6.21
N ALA A 45 6.95 3.83 -6.50
CA ALA A 45 6.72 4.86 -5.50
C ALA A 45 5.55 4.49 -4.57
N SER A 46 4.41 4.06 -5.12
CA SER A 46 3.26 3.60 -4.34
C SER A 46 3.63 2.42 -3.44
N ASP A 47 4.39 1.44 -3.96
CA ASP A 47 4.86 0.29 -3.19
C ASP A 47 5.75 0.70 -2.01
N GLY A 48 6.60 1.72 -2.19
CA GLY A 48 7.42 2.29 -1.13
C GLY A 48 6.61 3.05 -0.07
N ILE A 49 5.61 3.84 -0.47
CA ILE A 49 4.73 4.56 0.46
C ILE A 49 3.96 3.57 1.34
N ILE A 50 3.38 2.52 0.76
CA ILE A 50 2.59 1.53 1.51
C ILE A 50 3.49 0.70 2.45
N ALA A 51 4.73 0.41 2.05
CA ALA A 51 5.67 -0.35 2.88
C ALA A 51 6.14 0.42 4.13
N PHE A 52 6.42 1.72 3.99
CA PHE A 52 7.09 2.51 5.05
C PHE A 52 6.18 3.52 5.75
N SER A 53 4.88 3.57 5.42
CA SER A 53 3.99 4.60 5.94
C SER A 53 2.55 4.14 6.07
N THR A 54 1.90 4.52 7.17
CA THR A 54 0.46 4.34 7.39
C THR A 54 -0.37 5.54 6.90
N LYS A 55 0.26 6.55 6.27
CA LYS A 55 -0.43 7.75 5.77
C LYS A 55 -1.59 7.44 4.81
N PRO A 56 -1.47 6.53 3.82
CA PRO A 56 -2.58 6.20 2.93
C PRO A 56 -3.81 5.70 3.69
N LEU A 57 -3.59 4.86 4.71
CA LEU A 57 -4.66 4.34 5.56
C LEU A 57 -5.35 5.46 6.36
N ARG A 58 -4.56 6.41 6.89
CA ARG A 58 -5.11 7.59 7.59
C ARG A 58 -5.92 8.52 6.68
N ILE A 59 -5.52 8.67 5.41
CA ILE A 59 -6.28 9.47 4.42
C ILE A 59 -7.66 8.86 4.20
N VAL A 60 -7.74 7.55 3.97
CA VAL A 60 -9.01 6.83 3.83
C VAL A 60 -9.90 7.01 5.05
N MET A 61 -9.33 6.83 6.24
CA MET A 61 -10.08 7.00 7.49
C MET A 61 -10.64 8.42 7.62
N SER A 62 -9.83 9.43 7.27
CA SER A 62 -10.24 10.84 7.30
C SER A 62 -11.34 11.13 6.27
N LEU A 63 -11.24 10.58 5.06
CA LEU A 63 -12.28 10.68 4.04
C LEU A 63 -13.58 10.00 4.48
N GLY A 64 -13.48 8.83 5.11
CA GLY A 64 -14.63 8.13 5.69
C GLY A 64 -15.33 8.98 6.76
N LEU A 65 -14.56 9.59 7.67
CA LEU A 65 -15.10 10.47 8.70
C LEU A 65 -15.78 11.72 8.11
N LEU A 66 -15.15 12.36 7.12
CA LEU A 66 -15.74 13.50 6.39
C LEU A 66 -17.05 13.11 5.72
N SER A 67 -17.08 11.92 5.12
CA SER A 67 -18.27 11.36 4.48
C SER A 67 -19.41 11.19 5.48
N VAL A 68 -19.13 10.63 6.67
CA VAL A 68 -20.14 10.50 7.74
C VAL A 68 -20.68 11.86 8.18
N LEU A 69 -19.82 12.87 8.35
CA LEU A 69 -20.26 14.23 8.69
C LEU A 69 -21.19 14.82 7.63
N ILE A 70 -20.85 14.66 6.34
CA ILE A 70 -21.71 15.10 5.23
C ILE A 70 -23.04 14.34 5.25
N SER A 71 -23.02 13.04 5.51
CA SER A 71 -24.22 12.20 5.61
C SER A 71 -25.19 12.68 6.69
N ILE A 72 -24.66 13.05 7.87
CA ILE A 72 -25.47 13.59 8.97
C ILE A 72 -26.13 14.92 8.58
N ILE A 73 -25.41 15.82 7.89
CA ILE A 73 -25.97 17.09 7.42
C ILE A 73 -27.10 16.85 6.42
N VAL A 74 -26.88 15.97 5.44
CA VAL A 74 -27.90 15.60 4.44
C VAL A 74 -29.11 14.93 5.09
N LEU A 75 -28.90 14.08 6.10
CA LEU A 75 -29.96 13.45 6.87
C LEU A 75 -30.82 14.48 7.62
N LEU A 76 -30.19 15.40 8.35
CA LEU A 76 -30.90 16.47 9.07
C LEU A 76 -31.71 17.34 8.11
N TYR A 77 -31.11 17.76 6.99
CA TYR A 77 -31.81 18.51 5.95
C TYR A 77 -33.04 17.77 5.43
N THR A 78 -32.90 16.47 5.13
CA THR A 78 -33.98 15.63 4.60
C THR A 78 -35.13 15.48 5.60
N ILE A 79 -34.83 15.33 6.90
CA ILE A 79 -35.83 15.24 7.97
C ILE A 79 -36.60 16.57 8.09
N THR A 80 -35.91 17.71 8.10
CA THR A 80 -36.54 19.03 8.20
C THR A 80 -37.48 19.30 7.02
N VAL A 81 -37.04 19.00 5.79
CA VAL A 81 -37.87 19.14 4.59
C VAL A 81 -39.10 18.23 4.63
N LYS A 82 -38.95 17.00 5.15
CA LYS A 82 -40.06 16.05 5.27
C LYS A 82 -41.15 16.50 6.25
N ILE A 83 -40.79 17.19 7.34
CA ILE A 83 -41.74 17.63 8.38
C ILE A 83 -42.52 18.88 7.95
N ILE A 84 -41.90 19.80 7.18
CA ILE A 84 -42.50 21.09 6.82
C ILE A 84 -43.48 20.98 5.63
N GLY A 85 -43.48 19.85 4.90
CA GLY A 85 -44.59 19.49 4.02
C GLY A 85 -44.67 20.30 2.73
N ASN A 86 -43.58 20.35 1.95
CA ASN A 86 -43.66 20.72 0.53
C ASN A 86 -43.41 19.48 -0.31
N GLY A 87 -44.48 18.95 -0.92
CA GLY A 87 -44.41 17.82 -1.84
C GLY A 87 -43.40 18.10 -2.95
N THR A 88 -42.31 17.35 -2.98
CA THR A 88 -41.48 17.26 -4.18
C THR A 88 -40.95 15.84 -4.28
N GLN A 89 -41.49 15.11 -5.26
CA GLN A 89 -40.80 14.00 -5.87
C GLN A 89 -39.76 14.56 -6.84
N THR A 90 -38.52 14.65 -6.39
CA THR A 90 -37.28 14.65 -7.20
C THR A 90 -36.09 14.69 -6.22
N GLY A 91 -35.82 13.54 -5.59
CA GLY A 91 -34.63 13.30 -4.76
C GLY A 91 -33.80 12.10 -5.24
N TRP A 92 -34.21 11.47 -6.34
CA TRP A 92 -33.56 10.27 -6.85
C TRP A 92 -32.13 10.53 -7.31
N ALA A 93 -31.89 11.65 -8.01
CA ALA A 93 -30.55 12.01 -8.47
C ALA A 93 -29.60 12.27 -7.29
N SER A 94 -30.03 13.01 -6.26
CA SER A 94 -29.21 13.27 -5.08
C SER A 94 -28.97 12.02 -4.23
N ILE A 95 -29.97 11.15 -4.08
CA ILE A 95 -29.84 9.86 -3.40
C ILE A 95 -28.89 8.93 -4.17
N MET A 96 -29.02 8.82 -5.50
CA MET A 96 -28.15 7.98 -6.32
C MET A 96 -26.71 8.49 -6.31
N VAL A 97 -26.49 9.80 -6.39
CA VAL A 97 -25.15 10.40 -6.27
C VAL A 97 -24.58 10.13 -4.89
N ALA A 98 -25.35 10.32 -3.82
CA ALA A 98 -24.90 10.01 -2.46
C ALA A 98 -24.52 8.54 -2.32
N ILE A 99 -25.41 7.61 -2.66
CA ILE A 99 -25.16 6.17 -2.55
C ILE A 99 -23.92 5.78 -3.37
N THR A 100 -23.78 6.26 -4.60
CA THR A 100 -22.64 5.95 -5.47
C THR A 100 -21.34 6.52 -4.91
N PHE A 101 -21.38 7.74 -4.38
CA PHE A 101 -20.23 8.39 -3.74
C PHE A 101 -19.78 7.67 -2.47
N PHE A 102 -20.70 7.38 -1.56
CA PHE A 102 -20.42 6.62 -0.33
C PHE A 102 -19.91 5.22 -0.65
N SER A 103 -20.54 4.51 -1.59
CA SER A 103 -20.09 3.19 -2.06
C SER A 103 -18.71 3.24 -2.68
N GLY A 104 -18.41 4.28 -3.47
CA GLY A 104 -17.09 4.51 -4.06
C GLY A 104 -16.00 4.69 -3.00
N ILE A 105 -16.24 5.52 -1.98
CA ILE A 105 -15.32 5.72 -0.86
C ILE A 105 -15.11 4.42 -0.07
N GLN A 106 -16.18 3.67 0.19
CA GLN A 106 -16.09 2.38 0.88
C GLN A 106 -15.25 1.36 0.10
N LEU A 107 -15.48 1.24 -1.21
CA LEU A 107 -14.70 0.35 -2.07
C LEU A 107 -13.23 0.76 -2.16
N LEU A 108 -12.95 2.06 -2.26
CA LEU A 108 -11.57 2.58 -2.20
C LEU A 108 -10.92 2.25 -0.86
N GLY A 109 -11.65 2.41 0.24
CA GLY A 109 -11.16 2.09 1.57
C GLY A 109 -10.86 0.60 1.74
N LEU A 110 -11.76 -0.27 1.29
CA LEU A 110 -11.55 -1.72 1.25
C LEU A 110 -10.35 -2.10 0.38
N GLY A 111 -10.17 -1.44 -0.76
CA GLY A 111 -9.01 -1.66 -1.63
C GLY A 111 -7.69 -1.36 -0.92
N ILE A 112 -7.61 -0.22 -0.20
CA ILE A 112 -6.42 0.15 0.57
C ILE A 112 -6.19 -0.82 1.72
N VAL A 113 -7.22 -1.13 2.51
CA VAL A 113 -7.12 -2.14 3.59
C VAL A 113 -6.66 -3.49 3.04
N GLY A 114 -7.19 -3.93 1.91
CA GLY A 114 -6.79 -5.15 1.22
C GLY A 114 -5.31 -5.18 0.86
N GLN A 115 -4.70 -4.05 0.46
CA GLN A 115 -3.26 -3.97 0.20
C GLN A 115 -2.41 -4.17 1.46
N TYR A 116 -2.84 -3.63 2.60
CA TYR A 116 -2.14 -3.85 3.87
C TYR A 116 -2.32 -5.29 4.36
N ILE A 117 -3.54 -5.85 4.26
CA ILE A 117 -3.81 -7.25 4.62
C ILE A 117 -2.98 -8.20 3.75
N ALA A 118 -2.88 -7.95 2.44
CA ALA A 118 -2.05 -8.77 1.55
C ALA A 118 -0.58 -8.77 1.99
N ARG A 119 -0.03 -7.62 2.39
CA ARG A 119 1.34 -7.51 2.90
C ARG A 119 1.54 -8.25 4.22
N ILE A 120 0.57 -8.14 5.14
CA ILE A 120 0.58 -8.87 6.41
C ILE A 120 0.54 -10.39 6.14
N TYR A 121 -0.34 -10.82 5.23
CA TYR A 121 -0.44 -12.22 4.80
C TYR A 121 0.85 -12.74 4.17
N ASP A 122 1.51 -11.92 3.34
CA ASP A 122 2.80 -12.27 2.77
C ASP A 122 3.83 -12.48 3.87
N GLU A 123 3.93 -11.57 4.83
CA GLU A 123 4.87 -11.65 5.95
C GLU A 123 4.59 -12.85 6.86
N SER A 124 3.32 -13.10 7.20
CA SER A 124 2.90 -14.18 8.10
C SER A 124 3.11 -15.58 7.52
N LYS A 125 3.18 -15.72 6.19
CA LYS A 125 3.41 -17.03 5.54
C LYS A 125 4.73 -17.68 5.91
N ASN A 126 5.72 -16.94 6.42
CA ASN A 126 7.03 -17.46 6.84
C ASN A 126 7.76 -18.38 5.82
N ARG A 127 7.38 -18.34 4.52
CA ARG A 127 8.08 -19.08 3.45
C ARG A 127 9.54 -18.62 3.26
N PRO A 128 10.52 -19.52 3.22
CA PRO A 128 11.91 -19.10 2.98
C PRO A 128 12.04 -18.34 1.65
N ILE A 129 12.89 -17.30 1.64
CA ILE A 129 13.09 -16.40 0.48
C ILE A 129 13.70 -17.15 -0.71
N TYR A 130 14.48 -18.18 -0.42
CA TYR A 130 15.12 -19.05 -1.38
C TYR A 130 15.25 -20.45 -0.79
N ILE A 131 15.34 -21.45 -1.65
CA ILE A 131 15.65 -22.83 -1.26
C ILE A 131 16.99 -23.17 -1.90
N VAL A 132 17.94 -23.62 -1.08
CA VAL A 132 19.27 -24.00 -1.56
C VAL A 132 19.18 -25.39 -2.16
N LYS A 133 19.51 -25.52 -3.45
CA LYS A 133 19.56 -26.82 -4.13
C LYS A 133 20.89 -27.52 -3.89
N GLU A 134 21.99 -26.79 -4.00
CA GLU A 134 23.36 -27.31 -3.88
C GLU A 134 24.29 -26.22 -3.38
N THR A 135 25.32 -26.60 -2.64
CA THR A 135 26.38 -25.71 -2.14
C THR A 135 27.73 -26.28 -2.57
N ILE A 136 28.56 -25.46 -3.21
CA ILE A 136 29.90 -25.83 -3.67
C ILE A 136 30.90 -24.88 -3.01
N ASN A 137 31.98 -25.40 -2.43
CA ASN A 137 33.02 -24.62 -1.74
C ASN A 137 32.50 -23.73 -0.60
N ILE A 138 31.48 -24.18 0.13
CA ILE A 138 30.99 -23.52 1.34
C ILE A 138 31.27 -24.47 2.51
N ASP A 139 31.98 -23.98 3.54
CA ASP A 139 32.30 -24.77 4.73
C ASP A 139 31.01 -25.23 5.46
N GLN A 140 30.97 -26.50 5.85
CA GLN A 140 29.74 -27.13 6.33
C GLN A 140 29.30 -26.63 7.72
N GLU A 141 30.21 -26.09 8.54
CA GLU A 141 29.89 -25.51 9.86
C GLU A 141 28.95 -24.29 9.77
N GLU A 142 29.13 -23.42 8.76
CA GLU A 142 28.24 -22.28 8.53
C GLU A 142 26.83 -22.71 8.07
N THR A 143 26.73 -23.88 7.46
CA THR A 143 25.49 -24.40 6.89
C THR A 143 24.61 -25.06 7.97
N ALA A 144 25.21 -25.68 8.98
CA ALA A 144 24.52 -26.27 10.12
C ALA A 144 23.87 -25.20 11.03
N LEU A 145 24.60 -24.13 11.36
CA LEU A 145 24.13 -22.99 12.16
C LEU A 145 22.93 -22.25 11.53
N LYS A 146 22.83 -22.23 10.19
CA LYS A 146 21.68 -21.63 9.48
C LYS A 146 20.47 -22.55 9.42
N LYS A 147 20.64 -23.87 9.36
CA LYS A 147 19.51 -24.83 9.39
C LYS A 147 18.80 -24.82 10.75
N GLU A 148 19.56 -24.68 11.84
CA GLU A 148 19.01 -24.63 13.20
C GLU A 148 18.16 -23.37 13.45
N LYS A 149 18.61 -22.21 12.98
CA LYS A 149 17.88 -20.93 13.10
C LYS A 149 16.66 -20.79 12.19
N VAL A 150 16.49 -21.66 11.20
CA VAL A 150 15.32 -21.68 10.31
C VAL A 150 14.24 -22.62 10.83
N ASN A 151 14.60 -23.57 11.70
CA ASN A 151 13.70 -24.58 12.29
C ASN A 151 13.27 -24.27 13.74
N ALA A 152 13.75 -23.15 14.32
CA ALA A 152 13.34 -22.62 15.62
C ALA A 152 12.52 -21.34 15.43
#